data_AF-A0A8J2KNI5-F1
#
_entry.id   AF-A0A8J2KNI5-F1
#
_cell.length_a   1.000
_cell.length_b   1.000
_cell.length_c   1.000
_cell.angle_alpha   90.00
_cell.angle_beta   90.00
_cell.angle_gamma   90.00
#
_symmetry.space_group_name_H-M   'P 1'
#
loop_
_entity.id
_entity.type
_entity.pdbx_description
1 polymer ?
#
loop_
_entity_poly.entity_id
_entity_poly.type
_entity_poly.pdbx_seq_one_letter_code
_entity_poly.pdbx_strand_id
1 'polypeptide(L)'
;NYQFAPKSVQVSSTSFHRSSAYSWCTPSNSNRIEGRLERLTGLAIQGTASEELRVLSYSIGGHIHPHFDRISGMEYRKTLHKFRFASLMLYMNDVDQGGGTVFTSLGIHVKPVKGSAVLWFNFYADGIEDFMTYHGGCPVMFGAKWAANKWISYGTQFLNLKCGLKPKDRIRFAVNKG
;
A
#
# COMPACT_ATOMS: atom_id res chain seq x y z
N ASN A 1 -21.60 0.57 -9.00
CA ASN A 1 -21.21 1.90 -8.49
C ASN A 1 -20.76 1.78 -7.04
N TYR A 2 -19.48 2.02 -6.76
CA TYR A 2 -18.93 1.99 -5.40
C TYR A 2 -18.96 3.42 -4.84
N GLN A 3 -19.64 3.64 -3.71
CA GLN A 3 -19.65 4.92 -3.02
C GLN A 3 -18.63 4.87 -1.88
N PHE A 4 -17.67 5.79 -1.92
CA PHE A 4 -16.71 6.01 -0.84
C PHE A 4 -17.21 7.17 -0.01
N ALA A 5 -17.51 6.94 1.27
CA ALA A 5 -17.79 8.02 2.22
C ALA A 5 -16.47 8.36 2.95
N PRO A 6 -15.83 9.50 2.64
CA PRO A 6 -14.62 9.91 3.35
C PRO A 6 -14.96 10.30 4.80
N LYS A 7 -14.19 9.83 5.79
CA LYS A 7 -14.39 10.22 7.20
C LYS A 7 -13.95 11.66 7.46
N SER A 8 -12.90 12.11 6.79
CA SER A 8 -12.45 13.51 6.68
C SER A 8 -11.37 13.62 5.61
N VAL A 9 -11.36 14.69 4.81
CA VAL A 9 -10.28 14.93 3.86
C VAL A 9 -9.15 15.62 4.60
N GLN A 10 -8.00 14.95 4.68
CA GLN A 10 -6.77 15.49 5.23
C GLN A 10 -5.89 15.93 4.07
N VAL A 11 -5.62 17.23 3.97
CA VAL A 11 -4.57 17.72 3.07
C VAL A 11 -3.25 17.44 3.80
N SER A 12 -2.40 16.54 3.30
CA SER A 12 -1.03 16.52 3.83
C SER A 12 -0.42 17.85 3.41
N SER A 13 0.06 18.64 4.37
CA SER A 13 0.70 19.93 4.11
C SER A 13 1.61 19.81 2.89
N THR A 14 1.53 20.79 1.98
CA THR A 14 2.47 20.90 0.86
C THR A 14 3.87 21.09 1.44
N SER A 15 4.55 19.98 1.66
CA SER A 15 5.90 19.92 2.18
C SER A 15 6.81 19.49 1.05
N PHE A 16 8.10 19.84 1.15
CA PHE A 16 9.10 19.35 0.21
C PHE A 16 9.15 17.82 0.10
N HIS A 17 8.73 17.09 1.15
CA HIS A 17 8.75 15.63 1.16
C HIS A 17 7.49 15.00 0.58
N ARG A 18 6.35 15.70 0.62
CA ARG A 18 5.05 15.17 0.20
C ARG A 18 4.10 16.31 -0.14
N SER A 19 3.48 16.19 -1.31
CA SER A 19 2.41 17.07 -1.77
C SER A 19 1.25 16.21 -2.29
N SER A 20 0.20 16.05 -1.47
CA SER A 20 -0.98 15.23 -1.77
C SER A 20 -2.15 15.54 -0.84
N ALA A 21 -3.36 15.21 -1.26
CA ALA A 21 -4.50 15.07 -0.36
C ALA A 21 -4.78 13.59 -0.08
N TYR A 22 -5.36 13.26 1.07
CA TYR A 22 -5.80 11.90 1.36
C TYR A 22 -7.04 11.86 2.26
N SER A 23 -7.73 10.73 2.26
CA SER A 23 -8.77 10.43 3.23
C SER A 23 -8.77 8.96 3.60
N TRP A 24 -9.12 8.66 4.85
CA TRP A 24 -9.43 7.31 5.28
C TRP A 24 -10.88 7.01 4.93
N CYS A 25 -11.08 5.90 4.23
CA CYS A 25 -12.37 5.50 3.71
C CYS A 25 -12.69 4.08 4.19
N THR A 26 -13.89 3.93 4.73
CA THR A 26 -14.53 2.63 4.95
C THR A 26 -15.67 2.54 3.93
N PRO A 27 -15.48 1.85 2.78
CA PRO A 27 -16.52 1.76 1.76
C PRO A 27 -17.78 1.10 2.32
N SER A 28 -18.97 1.52 1.86
CA SER A 28 -20.25 0.91 2.28
C SER A 28 -20.33 -0.59 1.99
N ASN A 29 -19.53 -1.08 1.05
CA ASN A 29 -19.34 -2.49 0.72
C ASN A 29 -17.90 -2.96 1.00
N SER A 30 -17.31 -2.55 2.13
CA SER A 30 -15.93 -2.90 2.52
C SER A 30 -15.67 -4.40 2.38
N ASN A 31 -16.56 -5.25 2.89
CA ASN A 31 -16.43 -6.71 2.84
C ASN A 31 -16.30 -7.25 1.40
N ARG A 32 -17.00 -6.64 0.43
CA ARG A 32 -16.92 -7.08 -0.98
C ARG A 32 -15.59 -6.68 -1.63
N ILE A 33 -15.12 -5.46 -1.37
CA ILE A 33 -13.83 -4.99 -1.88
C ILE A 33 -12.71 -5.79 -1.22
N GLU A 34 -12.70 -5.85 0.10
CA GLU A 34 -11.69 -6.57 0.88
C GLU A 34 -11.66 -8.04 0.51
N GLY A 35 -12.80 -8.74 0.42
CA GLY A 35 -12.83 -10.13 -0.04
C GLY A 35 -12.30 -10.33 -1.47
N ARG A 36 -12.44 -9.34 -2.37
CA ARG A 36 -11.78 -9.40 -3.69
C ARG A 36 -10.27 -9.20 -3.57
N LEU A 37 -9.83 -8.30 -2.70
CA LEU A 37 -8.40 -8.10 -2.44
C LEU A 37 -7.79 -9.36 -1.80
N GLU A 38 -8.47 -10.03 -0.88
CA GLU A 38 -7.98 -11.29 -0.28
C GLU A 38 -7.79 -12.37 -1.33
N ARG A 39 -8.76 -12.52 -2.27
CA ARG A 39 -8.60 -13.48 -3.38
C ARG A 39 -7.47 -13.10 -4.34
N LEU A 40 -7.22 -11.80 -4.55
CA LEU A 40 -6.16 -11.32 -5.42
C LEU A 40 -4.77 -11.54 -4.81
N THR A 41 -4.65 -11.36 -3.50
CA THR A 41 -3.35 -11.34 -2.80
C THR A 41 -3.06 -12.62 -2.03
N GLY A 42 -4.07 -13.44 -1.72
CA GLY A 42 -3.95 -14.57 -0.80
C GLY A 42 -3.68 -14.17 0.66
N LEU A 43 -3.80 -12.89 1.00
CA LEU A 43 -3.56 -12.36 2.35
C LEU A 43 -4.88 -12.13 3.06
N ALA A 44 -4.91 -12.26 4.39
CA ALA A 44 -6.04 -11.79 5.19
C ALA A 44 -6.09 -10.26 5.12
N ILE A 45 -7.27 -9.68 4.90
CA ILE A 45 -7.45 -8.22 4.79
C ILE A 45 -8.61 -7.75 5.67
N GLN A 46 -9.65 -8.55 5.86
CA GLN A 46 -10.82 -8.13 6.62
C GLN A 46 -10.55 -7.93 8.11
N GLY A 47 -11.41 -7.14 8.77
CA GLY A 47 -11.37 -6.90 10.21
C GLY A 47 -10.08 -6.19 10.64
N THR A 48 -9.34 -6.79 11.58
CA THR A 48 -8.07 -6.25 12.10
C THR A 48 -6.84 -6.64 11.27
N ALA A 49 -7.03 -7.39 10.20
CA ALA A 49 -5.95 -7.86 9.32
C ALA A 49 -5.35 -6.74 8.45
N SER A 50 -5.97 -5.57 8.39
CA SER A 50 -5.46 -4.42 7.64
C SER A 50 -5.95 -3.09 8.22
N GLU A 51 -5.27 -2.00 7.85
CA GLU A 51 -5.76 -0.65 8.09
C GLU A 51 -6.93 -0.31 7.14
N GLU A 52 -7.67 0.75 7.47
CA GLU A 52 -8.69 1.29 6.58
C GLU A 52 -8.08 1.71 5.24
N LEU A 53 -8.88 1.69 4.17
CA LEU A 53 -8.39 2.08 2.85
C LEU A 53 -8.03 3.57 2.86
N ARG A 54 -6.80 3.91 2.50
CA ARG A 54 -6.36 5.30 2.39
C ARG A 54 -6.39 5.73 0.93
N VAL A 55 -7.39 6.53 0.58
CA VAL A 55 -7.51 7.13 -0.75
C VAL A 55 -6.63 8.37 -0.83
N LEU A 56 -5.89 8.50 -1.91
CA LEU A 56 -4.86 9.51 -2.15
C LEU A 56 -5.17 10.23 -3.46
N SER A 57 -4.94 11.54 -3.47
CA SER A 57 -5.03 12.39 -4.65
C SER A 57 -3.78 13.25 -4.78
N TYR A 58 -3.15 13.20 -5.95
CA TYR A 58 -2.02 14.03 -6.32
C TYR A 58 -2.42 14.87 -7.54
N SER A 59 -2.44 16.18 -7.36
CA SER A 59 -2.54 17.16 -8.46
C SER A 59 -1.18 17.31 -9.16
N ILE A 60 -1.12 18.14 -10.20
CA ILE A 60 0.13 18.50 -10.88
C ILE A 60 1.19 18.94 -9.84
N GLY A 61 2.41 18.41 -9.98
CA GLY A 61 3.53 18.59 -9.05
C GLY A 61 3.44 17.75 -7.76
N GLY A 62 2.29 17.13 -7.50
CA GLY A 62 2.08 16.26 -6.34
C GLY A 62 2.99 15.04 -6.38
N HIS A 63 3.68 14.78 -5.28
CA HIS A 63 4.69 13.72 -5.16
C HIS A 63 4.80 13.22 -3.71
N ILE A 64 5.57 12.15 -3.52
CA ILE A 64 6.05 11.72 -2.21
C ILE A 64 7.48 11.17 -2.35
N HIS A 65 8.38 11.66 -1.52
CA HIS A 65 9.77 11.20 -1.51
C HIS A 65 9.87 9.71 -1.17
N PRO A 66 10.94 9.04 -1.63
CA PRO A 66 11.21 7.67 -1.27
C PRO A 66 11.18 7.45 0.26
N HIS A 67 10.44 6.45 0.70
CA HIS A 67 10.25 6.09 2.10
C HIS A 67 9.99 4.58 2.26
N PHE A 68 9.97 4.13 3.51
CA PHE A 68 9.45 2.83 3.89
C PHE A 68 8.05 3.00 4.45
N ASP A 69 7.18 2.02 4.21
CA ASP A 69 5.82 2.05 4.71
C ASP A 69 5.71 1.73 6.20
N ARG A 70 6.80 1.30 6.85
CA ARG A 70 6.81 0.94 8.27
C ARG A 70 6.36 2.09 9.16
N ILE A 71 5.71 1.72 10.25
CA ILE A 71 5.44 2.64 11.35
C ILE A 71 6.77 2.88 12.08
N SER A 72 7.22 4.13 12.17
CA SER A 72 8.49 4.50 12.82
C SER A 72 8.26 5.23 14.15
N GLY A 73 9.26 5.22 15.04
CA GLY A 73 9.27 6.04 16.25
C GLY A 73 8.53 5.44 17.45
N MET A 74 8.07 6.27 18.39
CA MET A 74 7.36 5.83 19.62
C MET A 74 6.09 5.02 19.32
N GLU A 75 5.49 5.20 18.15
CA GLU A 75 4.29 4.49 17.72
C GLU A 75 4.56 3.00 17.46
N TYR A 76 5.76 2.65 17.01
CA TYR A 76 6.23 1.26 16.84
C TYR A 76 6.11 0.44 18.13
N ARG A 77 6.55 1.02 19.27
CA ARG A 77 6.53 0.34 20.58
C ARG A 77 5.13 0.12 21.13
N LYS A 78 4.17 0.96 20.74
CA LYS A 78 2.76 0.89 21.21
C LYS A 78 1.88 0.03 20.31
N THR A 79 2.32 -0.29 19.08
CA THR A 79 1.49 -0.93 18.07
C THR A 79 2.18 -2.12 17.40
N LEU A 80 2.72 -3.04 18.22
CA LEU A 80 3.29 -4.32 17.77
C LEU A 80 2.30 -5.18 16.94
N HIS A 81 1.02 -4.84 16.90
CA HIS A 81 -0.03 -5.51 16.11
C HIS A 81 -0.31 -4.80 14.78
N LYS A 82 0.26 -3.61 14.53
CA LYS A 82 0.10 -2.80 13.30
C LYS A 82 1.37 -2.78 12.43
N PHE A 83 2.17 -3.85 12.47
CA PHE A 83 3.24 -3.99 11.48
C PHE A 83 2.61 -4.13 10.10
N ARG A 84 2.82 -3.11 9.26
CA ARG A 84 2.44 -3.09 7.85
C ARG A 84 3.28 -4.10 7.09
N PHE A 85 2.89 -5.35 7.23
CA PHE A 85 3.53 -6.52 6.68
C PHE A 85 3.64 -6.43 5.15
N ALA A 86 2.55 -6.02 4.50
CA ALA A 86 2.49 -5.81 3.08
C ALA A 86 1.71 -4.54 2.74
N SER A 87 2.02 -4.00 1.58
CA SER A 87 1.39 -2.80 1.05
C SER A 87 0.81 -3.10 -0.32
N LEU A 88 -0.46 -2.78 -0.49
CA LEU A 88 -1.17 -2.89 -1.76
C LEU A 88 -1.58 -1.50 -2.22
N MET A 89 -0.97 -1.04 -3.31
CA MET A 89 -1.31 0.21 -3.99
C MET A 89 -2.25 -0.10 -5.16
N LEU A 90 -3.44 0.51 -5.15
CA LEU A 90 -4.44 0.42 -6.20
C LEU A 90 -4.46 1.72 -7.01
N TYR A 91 -4.37 1.65 -8.35
CA TYR A 91 -4.51 2.84 -9.19
C TYR A 91 -5.96 3.01 -9.65
N MET A 92 -6.54 4.17 -9.36
CA MET A 92 -7.97 4.43 -9.58
C MET A 92 -8.26 5.13 -10.92
N ASN A 93 -7.23 5.71 -11.55
CA ASN A 93 -7.27 6.29 -12.88
C ASN A 93 -5.92 6.16 -13.58
N ASP A 94 -5.94 6.38 -14.89
CA ASP A 94 -4.73 6.58 -15.69
C ASP A 94 -4.16 7.97 -15.41
N VAL A 95 -2.84 8.09 -15.47
CA VAL A 95 -2.13 9.37 -15.36
C VAL A 95 -1.46 9.65 -16.69
N ASP A 96 -1.73 10.83 -17.24
CA ASP A 96 -1.28 11.21 -18.58
C ASP A 96 0.25 11.28 -18.64
N GLN A 97 0.88 11.99 -17.69
CA GLN A 97 2.34 12.08 -17.58
C GLN A 97 2.81 12.17 -16.13
N GLY A 98 3.91 11.47 -15.81
CA GLY A 98 4.47 11.40 -14.46
C GLY A 98 3.66 10.47 -13.55
N GLY A 99 3.66 10.75 -12.24
CA GLY A 99 2.83 10.04 -11.25
C GLY A 99 3.23 8.58 -10.97
N GLY A 100 4.31 8.08 -11.56
CA GLY A 100 4.83 6.74 -11.35
C GLY A 100 5.11 6.41 -9.89
N THR A 101 5.04 5.12 -9.55
CA THR A 101 5.57 4.61 -8.29
C THR A 101 6.94 4.00 -8.55
N VAL A 102 7.97 4.46 -7.86
CA VAL A 102 9.34 4.02 -8.06
C VAL A 102 9.85 3.27 -6.85
N PHE A 103 10.54 2.15 -7.08
CA PHE A 103 11.31 1.42 -6.08
C PHE A 103 12.78 1.68 -6.39
N THR A 104 13.38 2.65 -5.71
CA THR A 104 14.68 3.21 -6.10
C THR A 104 15.80 2.20 -5.96
N SER A 105 15.80 1.41 -4.89
CA SER A 105 16.77 0.33 -4.67
C SER A 105 16.67 -0.79 -5.72
N LEU A 106 15.49 -1.00 -6.31
CA LEU A 106 15.24 -2.03 -7.33
C LEU A 106 15.39 -1.51 -8.77
N GLY A 107 15.48 -0.19 -8.96
CA GLY A 107 15.43 0.41 -10.30
C GLY A 107 14.10 0.19 -11.03
N ILE A 108 13.01 -0.08 -10.30
CA ILE A 108 11.68 -0.36 -10.88
C ILE A 108 10.85 0.91 -10.91
N HIS A 109 10.22 1.17 -12.04
CA HIS A 109 9.22 2.22 -12.21
C HIS A 109 7.89 1.60 -12.65
N VAL A 110 6.82 1.88 -11.91
CA VAL A 110 5.47 1.42 -12.21
C VAL A 110 4.60 2.59 -12.65
N LYS A 111 4.14 2.55 -13.90
CA LYS A 111 3.18 3.51 -14.44
C LYS A 111 1.78 3.28 -13.84
N PRO A 112 1.07 4.32 -13.38
CA PRO A 112 -0.33 4.19 -12.96
C PRO A 112 -1.20 3.84 -14.17
N VAL A 113 -1.91 2.71 -14.07
CA VAL A 113 -2.91 2.29 -15.06
C VAL A 113 -4.20 1.99 -14.31
N LYS A 114 -5.31 2.56 -14.77
CA LYS A 114 -6.60 2.43 -14.09
C LYS A 114 -6.96 0.96 -13.84
N GLY A 115 -7.23 0.63 -12.58
CA GLY A 115 -7.64 -0.71 -12.15
C GLY A 115 -6.47 -1.68 -11.91
N SER A 116 -5.22 -1.28 -12.18
CA SER A 116 -4.06 -2.08 -11.84
C SER A 116 -3.64 -1.88 -10.38
N ALA A 117 -2.79 -2.80 -9.88
CA ALA A 117 -2.33 -2.80 -8.51
C ALA A 117 -0.86 -3.21 -8.43
N VAL A 118 -0.17 -2.73 -7.40
CA VAL A 118 1.17 -3.18 -7.02
C VAL A 118 1.12 -3.67 -5.59
N LEU A 119 1.64 -4.88 -5.36
CA LEU A 119 1.76 -5.48 -4.04
C LEU A 119 3.24 -5.75 -3.75
N TRP A 120 3.68 -5.32 -2.56
CA TRP A 120 5.01 -5.66 -2.05
C TRP A 120 4.95 -5.98 -0.55
N PHE A 121 5.92 -6.76 -0.08
CA PHE A 121 6.09 -7.13 1.32
C PHE A 121 7.21 -6.28 1.91
N ASN A 122 6.95 -5.61 3.02
CA ASN A 122 7.92 -4.68 3.64
C ASN A 122 9.00 -5.41 4.45
N PHE A 123 8.85 -6.72 4.65
CA PHE A 123 9.73 -7.54 5.49
C PHE A 123 10.05 -8.89 4.82
N TYR A 124 11.23 -9.41 5.13
CA TYR A 124 11.60 -10.80 4.90
C TYR A 124 10.86 -11.75 5.86
N ALA A 125 10.98 -13.07 5.64
CA ALA A 125 10.33 -14.07 6.47
C ALA A 125 10.78 -14.06 7.94
N ASP A 126 12.00 -13.60 8.22
CA ASP A 126 12.54 -13.38 9.57
C ASP A 126 12.06 -12.08 10.24
N GLY A 127 11.22 -11.30 9.57
CA GLY A 127 10.70 -10.03 10.08
C GLY A 127 11.69 -8.87 9.96
N ILE A 128 12.84 -9.06 9.29
CA ILE A 128 13.77 -7.98 8.99
C ILE A 128 13.22 -7.16 7.82
N GLU A 129 13.33 -5.83 7.91
CA GLU A 129 12.88 -4.92 6.86
C GLU A 129 13.59 -5.19 5.53
N ASP A 130 12.80 -5.20 4.45
CA ASP A 130 13.32 -5.34 3.10
C ASP A 130 13.65 -3.96 2.51
N PHE A 131 14.92 -3.56 2.63
CA PHE A 131 15.44 -2.29 2.11
C PHE A 131 15.23 -2.11 0.59
N MET A 132 14.96 -3.19 -0.15
CA MET A 132 14.64 -3.10 -1.57
C MET A 132 13.27 -2.47 -1.82
N THR A 133 12.42 -2.37 -0.79
CA THR A 133 11.10 -1.76 -0.87
C THR A 133 11.08 -0.24 -0.66
N TYR A 134 12.25 0.39 -0.59
CA TYR A 134 12.35 1.85 -0.51
C TYR A 134 11.73 2.48 -1.76
N HIS A 135 10.60 3.18 -1.57
CA HIS A 135 9.73 3.56 -2.68
C HIS A 135 9.13 4.95 -2.53
N GLY A 136 8.83 5.60 -3.66
CA GLY A 136 8.26 6.94 -3.72
C GLY A 136 7.28 7.10 -4.87
N GLY A 137 6.61 8.26 -4.90
CA GLY A 137 5.70 8.65 -5.97
C GLY A 137 6.30 9.82 -6.74
N CYS A 138 6.59 9.60 -8.02
CA CYS A 138 7.05 10.63 -8.93
C CYS A 138 6.03 11.77 -9.03
N PRO A 139 6.48 13.02 -9.26
CA PRO A 139 5.60 14.14 -9.54
C PRO A 139 4.62 13.83 -10.67
N VAL A 140 3.35 14.21 -10.50
CA VAL A 140 2.39 14.24 -11.61
C VAL A 140 2.75 15.43 -12.50
N MET A 141 3.06 15.18 -13.77
CA MET A 141 3.44 16.24 -14.71
C MET A 141 2.22 16.77 -15.46
N PHE A 142 1.27 15.88 -15.79
CA PHE A 142 0.01 16.24 -16.45
C PHE A 142 -1.12 15.31 -16.00
N GLY A 143 -2.32 15.88 -15.82
CA GLY A 143 -3.48 15.20 -15.26
C GLY A 143 -3.51 15.19 -13.73
N ALA A 144 -4.06 14.12 -13.15
CA ALA A 144 -4.11 13.90 -11.70
C ALA A 144 -3.95 12.40 -11.40
N LYS A 145 -3.36 12.04 -10.26
CA LYS A 145 -3.25 10.65 -9.80
C LYS A 145 -4.19 10.41 -8.62
N TRP A 146 -5.13 9.49 -8.81
CA TRP A 146 -5.93 8.90 -7.75
C TRP A 146 -5.47 7.48 -7.48
N ALA A 147 -5.16 7.20 -6.23
CA ALA A 147 -4.67 5.90 -5.81
C ALA A 147 -5.23 5.54 -4.43
N ALA A 148 -5.25 4.26 -4.08
CA ALA A 148 -5.66 3.81 -2.75
C ALA A 148 -4.65 2.83 -2.17
N ASN A 149 -4.14 3.14 -0.97
CA ASN A 149 -3.26 2.26 -0.20
C ASN A 149 -4.11 1.38 0.71
N LYS A 150 -3.82 0.08 0.70
CA LYS A 150 -4.29 -0.87 1.71
C LYS A 150 -3.06 -1.47 2.39
N TRP A 151 -2.86 -1.09 3.66
CA TRP A 151 -1.78 -1.63 4.47
C TRP A 151 -2.25 -2.84 5.24
N ILE A 152 -1.56 -3.96 5.06
CA ILE A 152 -1.94 -5.26 5.59
C ILE A 152 -1.08 -5.54 6.81
N SER A 153 -1.72 -5.90 7.92
CA SER A 153 -1.07 -6.22 9.20
C SER A 153 -0.59 -7.66 9.23
N TYR A 154 0.50 -7.93 9.93
CA TYR A 154 0.99 -9.32 10.13
C TYR A 154 0.05 -10.17 11.01
N GLY A 155 -0.67 -9.54 11.94
CA GLY A 155 -1.28 -10.20 13.10
C GLY A 155 -2.15 -11.44 12.82
N THR A 156 -2.91 -11.48 11.72
CA THR A 156 -3.75 -12.63 11.34
C THR A 156 -3.19 -13.45 10.18
N GLN A 157 -2.03 -13.07 9.64
CA GLN A 157 -1.43 -13.73 8.47
C GLN A 157 -0.83 -15.09 8.79
N PHE A 158 -0.49 -15.36 10.05
CA PHE A 158 0.06 -16.65 10.47
C PHE A 158 -0.90 -17.83 10.21
N LEU A 159 -2.19 -17.57 10.00
CA LEU A 159 -3.19 -18.57 9.60
C LEU A 159 -3.11 -18.93 8.11
N ASN A 160 -2.64 -18.00 7.27
CA ASN A 160 -2.67 -18.10 5.81
C ASN A 160 -1.27 -18.28 5.20
N LEU A 161 -0.22 -17.81 5.89
CA LEU A 161 1.15 -17.91 5.43
C LEU A 161 1.84 -19.11 6.06
N LYS A 162 2.50 -19.91 5.22
CA LYS A 162 3.42 -20.94 5.70
C LYS A 162 4.71 -20.26 6.19
N CYS A 163 5.28 -20.76 7.28
CA CYS A 163 6.61 -20.33 7.72
C CYS A 163 7.63 -20.56 6.59
N GLY A 164 8.49 -19.56 6.34
CA GLY A 164 9.60 -19.70 5.42
C GLY A 164 10.58 -20.76 5.91
N LEU A 165 11.23 -21.48 4.98
CA LEU A 165 12.25 -22.48 5.34
C LEU A 165 13.60 -21.83 5.67
N LYS A 166 13.86 -20.61 5.18
CA LYS A 166 15.07 -19.84 5.49
C LYS A 166 14.74 -18.41 5.97
N PRO A 167 15.55 -17.84 6.88
CA PRO A 167 15.29 -16.53 7.48
C PRO A 167 15.10 -15.38 6.47
N LYS A 168 15.96 -15.29 5.45
CA LYS A 168 15.96 -14.19 4.47
C LYS A 168 15.20 -14.48 3.18
N ASP A 169 14.35 -15.51 3.19
CA ASP A 169 13.51 -15.76 2.03
C ASP A 169 12.53 -14.59 1.85
N ARG A 170 12.44 -14.08 0.62
CA ARG A 170 11.35 -13.17 0.25
C ARG A 170 10.05 -13.94 0.35
N ILE A 171 9.05 -13.31 0.93
CA ILE A 171 7.72 -13.89 1.07
C ILE A 171 7.12 -13.99 -0.32
N ARG A 172 6.87 -15.24 -0.76
CA ARG A 172 6.28 -15.54 -2.05
C ARG A 172 4.86 -16.00 -1.85
N PHE A 173 3.99 -15.65 -2.78
CA PHE A 173 2.67 -16.25 -2.85
C PHE A 173 2.82 -17.76 -3.03
N ALA A 174 2.17 -18.54 -2.18
CA ALA A 174 1.65 -19.82 -2.64
C ALA A 174 0.45 -19.50 -3.53
N VAL A 175 0.68 -19.17 -4.80
CA VAL A 175 -0.41 -19.25 -5.77
C VAL A 175 -0.72 -20.73 -5.88
N ASN A 176 -1.72 -21.20 -5.14
CA ASN A 176 -2.39 -22.44 -5.53
C ASN A 176 -2.96 -22.15 -6.91
N LYS A 177 -2.25 -22.60 -7.94
CA LYS A 177 -2.79 -22.76 -9.28
C LYS A 177 -3.86 -23.83 -9.15
N GLY A 178 -5.08 -23.41 -8.82
CA GLY A 178 -6.30 -24.17 -9.07
C GLY A 178 -6.66 -24.06 -10.54
#